data_AF-A0A7S0HIX1-F1
#
_entry.id   AF-A0A7S0HIX1-F1
#
_cell.length_a   1.000
_cell.length_b   1.000
_cell.length_c   1.000
_cell.angle_alpha   90.00
_cell.angle_beta   90.00
_cell.angle_gamma   90.00
#
_symmetry.space_group_name_H-M   'P 1'
#
loop_
_entity.id
_entity.type
_entity.pdbx_description
1 polymer ?
#
loop_
_entity_poly.entity_id
_entity_poly.type
_entity_poly.pdbx_seq_one_letter_code
_entity_poly.pdbx_strand_id
1 'polypeptide(L)'
;FERSQEAFDLGISLHSCGILTDLILDLCCSLHASYVLCPCCYGQCSREENLSRFQRPRSMQFARVMDEERFASILSGADYAIGQGDWNFDECPNFAKAKFCMRIVDADRNLRSETMSCYKTCLRSLNPLNCSPKNNVVVGLHSASCVCPKSAVAPQ
;
A
#
# COMPACT_ATOMS: atom_id res chain seq x y z
N PHE A 1 13.53 10.84 -2.70
CA PHE A 1 12.13 11.19 -3.01
C PHE A 1 11.97 12.67 -2.70
N GLU A 2 11.76 13.50 -3.72
CA GLU A 2 11.54 14.94 -3.55
C GLU A 2 10.05 15.16 -3.30
N ARG A 3 9.72 15.77 -2.17
CA ARG A 3 8.34 15.95 -1.73
C ARG A 3 7.89 17.34 -2.19
N SER A 4 7.05 17.42 -3.23
CA SER A 4 6.37 18.69 -3.50
C SER A 4 5.45 19.01 -2.32
N GLN A 5 5.43 20.27 -1.90
CA GLN A 5 4.51 20.77 -0.87
C GLN A 5 3.23 21.34 -1.50
N GLU A 6 3.07 21.18 -2.81
CA GLU A 6 1.88 21.63 -3.52
C GLU A 6 0.68 20.78 -3.13
N ALA A 7 -0.43 21.44 -2.82
CA ALA A 7 -1.67 20.75 -2.49
C ALA A 7 -2.22 20.06 -3.74
N PHE A 8 -2.64 18.81 -3.57
CA PHE A 8 -3.37 18.05 -4.58
C PHE A 8 -4.51 17.27 -3.93
N ASP A 9 -5.53 16.93 -4.70
CA ASP A 9 -6.71 16.22 -4.21
C ASP A 9 -6.69 14.72 -4.56
N LEU A 10 -5.80 14.30 -5.46
CA LEU A 10 -5.66 12.90 -5.89
C LEU A 10 -4.19 12.52 -6.12
N GLY A 11 -3.72 11.52 -5.38
CA GLY A 11 -2.45 10.84 -5.64
C GLY A 11 -2.66 9.55 -6.42
N ILE A 12 -1.92 9.37 -7.52
CA ILE A 12 -1.93 8.13 -8.32
C ILE A 12 -0.51 7.58 -8.36
N SER A 13 -0.36 6.27 -8.20
CA SER A 13 0.93 5.59 -8.40
C SER A 13 0.79 4.31 -9.20
N LEU A 14 1.76 4.07 -10.08
CA LEU A 14 1.98 2.81 -10.76
C LEU A 14 3.38 2.33 -10.40
N HIS A 15 3.54 1.03 -10.18
CA HIS A 15 4.81 0.45 -9.76
C HIS A 15 5.41 1.18 -8.54
N SER A 16 4.58 1.48 -7.52
CA SER A 16 5.10 1.98 -6.24
C SER A 16 5.65 0.81 -5.42
N CYS A 17 6.97 0.67 -5.38
CA CYS A 17 7.59 -0.51 -4.76
C CYS A 17 7.80 -0.31 -3.25
N GLY A 18 7.28 -1.26 -2.46
CA GLY A 18 7.42 -1.33 -1.01
C GLY A 18 7.11 -0.01 -0.33
N ILE A 19 8.16 0.55 0.25
CA ILE A 19 8.16 1.78 1.04
C ILE A 19 7.66 2.99 0.23
N LEU A 20 7.87 3.02 -1.09
CA LEU A 20 7.36 4.11 -1.90
C LEU A 20 5.83 4.17 -1.87
N THR A 21 5.14 3.01 -1.85
CA THR A 21 3.67 2.99 -1.66
C THR A 21 3.30 3.61 -0.32
N ASP A 22 4.05 3.28 0.72
CA ASP A 22 3.77 3.75 2.07
C ASP A 22 4.01 5.26 2.22
N LEU A 23 5.07 5.79 1.60
CA LEU A 23 5.36 7.22 1.56
C LEU A 23 4.33 8.01 0.76
N ILE A 24 3.87 7.48 -0.39
CA ILE A 24 2.82 8.13 -1.18
C ILE A 24 1.49 8.12 -0.43
N LEU A 25 1.15 7.01 0.24
CA LEU A 25 -0.03 6.93 1.11
C LEU A 25 0.04 8.00 2.21
N ASP A 26 1.17 8.11 2.91
CA ASP A 26 1.37 9.09 3.97
C ASP A 26 1.29 10.53 3.44
N LEU A 27 1.82 10.78 2.25
CA LEU A 27 1.72 12.07 1.59
C LEU A 27 0.26 12.43 1.29
N CYS A 28 -0.49 11.52 0.67
CA CYS A 28 -1.92 11.73 0.36
C CYS A 28 -2.72 11.99 1.63
N CYS A 29 -2.52 11.15 2.66
CA CYS A 29 -3.12 11.31 3.97
C CYS A 29 -2.79 12.67 4.61
N SER A 30 -1.53 13.13 4.51
CA SER A 30 -1.11 14.42 5.07
C SER A 30 -1.71 15.64 4.35
N LEU A 31 -2.06 15.50 3.07
CA LEU A 31 -2.64 16.56 2.25
C LEU A 31 -4.16 16.45 2.14
N HIS A 32 -4.78 15.46 2.81
CA HIS A 32 -6.20 15.13 2.71
C HIS A 32 -6.63 14.81 1.26
N ALA A 33 -5.74 14.15 0.52
CA ALA A 33 -5.95 13.75 -0.87
C ALA A 33 -6.47 12.32 -0.96
N SER A 34 -7.40 12.08 -1.88
CA SER A 34 -7.75 10.71 -2.27
C SER A 34 -6.54 10.03 -2.93
N TYR A 35 -6.52 8.69 -2.95
CA TYR A 35 -5.42 7.95 -3.55
C TYR A 35 -5.86 6.72 -4.34
N VAL A 36 -5.12 6.40 -5.39
CA VAL A 36 -5.19 5.15 -6.18
C VAL A 36 -3.77 4.65 -6.42
N LEU A 37 -3.37 3.62 -5.70
CA LEU A 37 -2.00 3.13 -5.68
C LEU A 37 -1.93 1.70 -6.22
N CYS A 38 -0.98 1.44 -7.14
CA CYS A 38 -0.69 0.10 -7.66
C CYS A 38 0.70 -0.37 -7.17
N PRO A 39 0.78 -1.13 -6.07
CA PRO A 39 2.05 -1.58 -5.49
C PRO A 39 2.72 -2.66 -6.36
N CYS A 40 4.06 -2.68 -6.40
CA CYS A 40 4.84 -3.71 -7.13
C CYS A 40 5.66 -4.65 -6.25
N CYS A 41 6.27 -4.13 -5.19
CA CYS A 41 7.06 -4.92 -4.24
C CYS A 41 6.49 -4.70 -2.83
N TYR A 42 6.67 -5.68 -1.95
CA TYR A 42 6.14 -5.65 -0.59
C TYR A 42 7.26 -5.79 0.46
N GLY A 43 8.08 -6.84 0.40
CA GLY A 43 9.20 -7.11 1.31
C GLY A 43 10.60 -6.87 0.73
N GLN A 44 10.77 -6.77 -0.58
CA GLN A 44 12.11 -6.69 -1.23
C GLN A 44 12.87 -5.37 -1.01
N CYS A 45 12.21 -4.30 -0.56
CA CYS A 45 12.81 -2.96 -0.48
C CYS A 45 13.30 -2.55 0.92
N SER A 46 13.25 -3.42 1.93
CA SER A 46 13.36 -3.01 3.35
C SER A 46 14.68 -3.41 4.04
N ARG A 47 15.76 -3.66 3.30
CA ARG A 47 17.05 -4.15 3.87
C ARG A 47 17.89 -3.10 4.61
N GLU A 48 17.51 -1.83 4.61
CA GLU A 48 18.19 -0.79 5.38
C GLU A 48 17.56 -0.61 6.77
N GLU A 49 18.37 -0.50 7.83
CA GLU A 49 17.90 -0.44 9.23
C GLU A 49 16.87 0.66 9.50
N ASN A 50 16.98 1.81 8.81
CA ASN A 50 16.06 2.94 8.91
C ASN A 50 14.67 2.69 8.29
N LEU A 51 14.49 1.56 7.60
CA LEU A 51 13.26 1.20 6.88
C LEU A 51 12.51 0.04 7.55
N SER A 52 13.04 -0.48 8.68
CA SER A 52 12.43 -1.53 9.51
C SER A 52 10.99 -1.21 9.95
N ARG A 53 10.65 0.07 10.16
CA ARG A 53 9.28 0.49 10.50
C ARG A 53 8.23 0.10 9.45
N PHE A 54 8.64 -0.13 8.20
CA PHE A 54 7.76 -0.56 7.10
C PHE A 54 7.67 -2.09 6.99
N GLN A 55 8.40 -2.83 7.83
CA GLN A 55 8.29 -4.28 8.00
C GLN A 55 7.31 -4.69 9.12
N ARG A 56 6.54 -3.73 9.65
CA ARG A 56 5.57 -3.95 10.72
C ARG A 56 4.17 -3.54 10.26
N PRO A 57 3.11 -4.10 10.85
CA PRO A 57 1.77 -3.64 10.59
C PRO A 57 1.63 -2.13 10.87
N ARG A 58 0.98 -1.42 9.95
CA ARG A 58 0.80 0.03 10.00
C ARG A 58 -0.49 0.41 10.71
N SER A 59 -1.51 -0.45 10.67
CA SER A 59 -2.76 -0.24 11.40
C SER A 59 -2.69 -0.78 12.82
N MET A 60 -3.38 -0.12 13.76
CA MET A 60 -3.47 -0.59 15.15
C MET A 60 -4.16 -1.95 15.26
N GLN A 61 -5.12 -2.22 14.39
CA GLN A 61 -5.88 -3.45 14.37
C GLN A 61 -4.98 -4.64 14.02
N PHE A 62 -4.13 -4.52 13.00
CA PHE A 62 -3.19 -5.58 12.65
C PHE A 62 -2.05 -5.67 13.67
N ALA A 63 -1.54 -4.54 14.15
CA ALA A 63 -0.49 -4.51 15.19
C ALA A 63 -0.90 -5.22 16.50
N ARG A 64 -2.21 -5.36 16.77
CA ARG A 64 -2.72 -6.11 17.94
C ARG A 64 -2.69 -7.63 17.77
N VAL A 65 -2.74 -8.14 16.53
CA VAL A 65 -2.90 -9.58 16.23
C VAL A 65 -1.73 -10.16 15.47
N MET A 66 -0.81 -9.32 15.01
CA MET A 66 0.31 -9.70 14.16
C MET A 66 1.60 -9.05 14.67
N ASP A 67 2.55 -9.90 15.05
CA ASP A 67 3.90 -9.48 15.38
C ASP A 67 4.71 -9.18 14.10
N GLU A 68 5.91 -8.63 14.31
CA GLU A 68 6.83 -8.24 13.24
C GLU A 68 7.32 -9.44 12.42
N GLU A 69 7.59 -10.59 13.05
CA GLU A 69 8.07 -11.79 12.37
C GLU A 69 7.02 -12.38 11.42
N ARG A 70 5.77 -12.47 11.87
CA ARG A 70 4.64 -12.92 11.04
C ARG A 70 4.37 -11.95 9.91
N PHE A 71 4.40 -10.64 10.18
CA PHE A 71 4.18 -9.64 9.16
C PHE A 71 5.30 -9.67 8.10
N ALA A 72 6.56 -9.81 8.51
CA ALA A 72 7.69 -10.00 7.61
C ALA A 72 7.53 -11.25 6.72
N SER A 73 7.03 -12.34 7.28
CA SER A 73 6.71 -13.56 6.52
C SER A 73 5.63 -13.32 5.46
N ILE A 74 4.61 -12.52 5.79
CA ILE A 74 3.56 -12.12 4.84
C ILE A 74 4.11 -11.21 3.74
N LEU A 75 4.96 -10.24 4.09
CA LEU A 75 5.62 -9.37 3.12
C LEU A 75 6.46 -10.18 2.12
N SER A 76 7.22 -11.17 2.61
CA SER A 76 7.97 -12.10 1.78
C SER A 76 7.05 -12.92 0.86
N GLY A 77 5.95 -13.46 1.39
CA GLY A 77 4.97 -14.19 0.60
C GLY A 77 4.25 -13.34 -0.46
N ALA A 78 4.14 -12.03 -0.26
CA ALA A 78 3.55 -11.10 -1.23
C ALA A 78 4.49 -10.81 -2.42
N ASP A 79 5.80 -11.06 -2.29
CA ASP A 79 6.81 -10.84 -3.32
C ASP A 79 6.91 -11.97 -4.36
N TYR A 80 5.76 -12.35 -4.90
CA TYR A 80 5.66 -13.28 -6.01
C TYR A 80 6.24 -12.71 -7.31
N ALA A 81 6.98 -13.55 -8.02
CA ALA A 81 7.52 -13.28 -9.35
C ALA A 81 7.17 -14.46 -10.27
N ILE A 82 6.90 -14.14 -11.53
CA ILE A 82 6.67 -15.14 -12.58
C ILE A 82 7.97 -15.39 -13.35
N GLY A 83 8.17 -16.62 -13.80
CA GLY A 83 9.19 -16.92 -14.80
C GLY A 83 8.84 -16.24 -16.13
N GLN A 84 9.84 -15.97 -16.97
CA GLN A 84 9.58 -15.40 -18.30
C GLN A 84 8.62 -16.29 -19.09
N GLY A 85 7.52 -15.70 -19.57
CA GLY A 85 6.53 -16.36 -20.43
C GLY A 85 5.37 -17.05 -19.73
N ASP A 86 5.36 -17.14 -18.39
CA ASP A 86 4.29 -17.81 -17.62
C ASP A 86 3.18 -16.82 -17.22
N TRP A 87 2.41 -16.35 -18.20
CA TRP A 87 1.33 -15.36 -18.01
C TRP A 87 -0.03 -15.97 -17.65
N ASN A 88 -0.11 -17.29 -17.44
CA ASN A 88 -1.30 -17.97 -16.90
C ASN A 88 -1.13 -18.25 -15.39
N PHE A 89 -0.30 -17.43 -14.73
CA PHE A 89 0.03 -17.58 -13.33
C PHE A 89 -1.18 -17.41 -12.40
N ASP A 90 -2.26 -16.77 -12.85
CA ASP A 90 -3.42 -16.46 -12.01
C ASP A 90 -4.26 -17.70 -11.64
N GLU A 91 -4.06 -18.80 -12.35
CA GLU A 91 -4.61 -20.12 -12.02
C GLU A 91 -3.71 -20.93 -11.06
N CYS A 92 -2.47 -20.48 -10.83
CA CYS A 92 -1.50 -21.23 -10.05
C CYS A 92 -1.74 -21.09 -8.53
N PRO A 93 -1.67 -22.20 -7.75
CA PRO A 93 -1.81 -22.15 -6.28
C PRO A 93 -0.81 -21.22 -5.59
N ASN A 94 0.39 -21.07 -6.14
CA ASN A 94 1.41 -20.17 -5.62
C ASN A 94 1.00 -18.70 -5.76
N PHE A 95 0.38 -18.33 -6.89
CA PHE A 95 -0.16 -16.99 -7.05
C PHE A 95 -1.33 -16.75 -6.09
N ALA A 96 -2.22 -17.73 -5.87
CA ALA A 96 -3.32 -17.57 -4.91
C ALA A 96 -2.81 -17.25 -3.49
N LYS A 97 -1.76 -17.95 -3.02
CA LYS A 97 -1.08 -17.67 -1.74
C LYS A 97 -0.47 -16.27 -1.73
N ALA A 98 0.25 -15.91 -2.80
CA ALA A 98 0.87 -14.59 -2.88
C ALA A 98 -0.17 -13.47 -2.91
N LYS A 99 -1.26 -13.64 -3.67
CA LYS A 99 -2.38 -12.71 -3.76
C LYS A 99 -3.03 -12.52 -2.39
N PHE A 100 -3.15 -13.58 -1.61
CA PHE A 100 -3.61 -13.49 -0.22
C PHE A 100 -2.66 -12.64 0.63
N CYS A 101 -1.34 -12.89 0.57
CA CYS A 101 -0.35 -12.07 1.26
C CYS A 101 -0.40 -10.60 0.83
N MET A 102 -0.44 -10.31 -0.48
CA MET A 102 -0.58 -8.95 -1.01
C MET A 102 -1.83 -8.26 -0.45
N ARG A 103 -2.96 -8.97 -0.41
CA ARG A 103 -4.22 -8.45 0.14
C ARG A 103 -4.13 -8.12 1.62
N ILE A 104 -3.41 -8.91 2.41
CA ILE A 104 -3.20 -8.62 3.83
C ILE A 104 -2.42 -7.30 3.99
N VAL A 105 -1.31 -7.13 3.29
CA VAL A 105 -0.49 -5.92 3.39
C VAL A 105 -1.26 -4.68 2.91
N ASP A 106 -1.98 -4.79 1.81
CA ASP A 106 -2.72 -3.65 1.27
C ASP A 106 -4.00 -3.34 2.07
N ALA A 107 -4.60 -4.34 2.70
CA ALA A 107 -5.69 -4.11 3.66
C ALA A 107 -5.18 -3.36 4.90
N ASP A 108 -3.99 -3.70 5.40
CA ASP A 108 -3.36 -2.97 6.51
C ASP A 108 -3.07 -1.50 6.14
N ARG A 109 -2.57 -1.25 4.93
CA ARG A 109 -2.37 0.12 4.39
C ARG A 109 -3.68 0.91 4.35
N ASN A 110 -4.74 0.31 3.81
CA ASN A 110 -6.05 0.95 3.79
C ASN A 110 -6.57 1.23 5.20
N LEU A 111 -6.48 0.24 6.09
CA LEU A 111 -6.96 0.38 7.47
C LEU A 111 -6.19 1.48 8.23
N ARG A 112 -4.90 1.66 7.94
CA ARG A 112 -4.12 2.79 8.44
C ARG A 112 -4.75 4.13 8.04
N SER A 113 -5.16 4.31 6.78
CA SER A 113 -5.84 5.54 6.35
C SER A 113 -7.22 5.74 7.00
N GLU A 114 -7.98 4.67 7.22
CA GLU A 114 -9.30 4.74 7.85
C GLU A 114 -9.24 5.23 9.30
N THR A 115 -8.12 5.00 10.01
CA THR A 115 -7.90 5.56 11.35
C THR A 115 -7.83 7.09 11.38
N MET A 116 -7.71 7.77 10.23
CA MET A 116 -7.64 9.22 10.12
C MET A 116 -9.02 9.92 9.96
N SER A 117 -10.12 9.24 10.31
CA SER A 117 -11.51 9.75 10.42
C SER A 117 -12.19 10.31 9.17
N CYS A 118 -11.56 10.30 7.99
CA CYS A 118 -12.12 10.92 6.79
C CYS A 118 -11.97 10.08 5.51
N TYR A 119 -11.47 8.85 5.61
CA TYR A 119 -11.25 7.98 4.45
C TYR A 119 -12.26 6.84 4.39
N LYS A 120 -12.79 6.60 3.19
CA LYS A 120 -13.44 5.35 2.82
C LYS A 120 -12.53 4.59 1.86
N THR A 121 -12.15 3.37 2.21
CA THR A 121 -11.20 2.61 1.39
C THR A 121 -11.83 1.46 0.64
N CYS A 122 -11.14 1.01 -0.41
CA CYS A 122 -11.38 -0.29 -0.99
C CYS A 122 -10.08 -0.87 -1.57
N LEU A 123 -10.05 -2.20 -1.67
CA LEU A 123 -8.97 -2.92 -2.35
C LEU A 123 -9.56 -3.57 -3.60
N ARG A 124 -8.98 -3.27 -4.75
CA ARG A 124 -9.40 -3.79 -6.07
C ARG A 124 -8.27 -4.53 -6.73
N SER A 125 -8.57 -5.12 -7.89
CA SER A 125 -7.58 -5.76 -8.75
C SER A 125 -7.65 -5.18 -10.16
N LEU A 126 -6.52 -5.14 -10.86
CA LEU A 126 -6.49 -4.89 -12.29
C LEU A 126 -7.25 -6.02 -13.03
N ASN A 127 -7.82 -5.66 -14.18
CA ASN A 127 -8.56 -6.58 -15.05
C ASN A 127 -7.99 -6.49 -16.49
N PRO A 128 -7.54 -7.60 -17.10
CA PRO A 128 -7.59 -8.97 -16.59
C PRO A 128 -6.61 -9.21 -15.43
N LEU A 129 -6.87 -10.21 -14.59
CA LEU A 129 -6.05 -10.46 -13.40
C LEU A 129 -4.60 -10.81 -13.76
N ASN A 130 -4.40 -11.56 -14.84
CA ASN A 130 -3.08 -11.94 -15.32
C ASN A 130 -2.29 -10.83 -16.05
N CYS A 131 -2.81 -9.61 -16.16
CA CYS A 131 -2.06 -8.51 -16.79
C CYS A 131 -0.76 -8.16 -16.05
N SER A 132 -0.67 -8.49 -14.75
CA SER A 132 0.51 -8.33 -13.92
C SER A 132 0.40 -9.23 -12.68
N PRO A 133 1.48 -9.89 -12.23
CA PRO A 133 1.47 -10.59 -10.94
C PRO A 133 1.27 -9.64 -9.75
N LYS A 134 1.44 -8.32 -9.98
CA LYS A 134 1.25 -7.24 -9.02
C LYS A 134 0.06 -6.39 -9.47
N ASN A 135 -1.12 -6.93 -9.19
CA ASN A 135 -2.37 -6.43 -9.73
C ASN A 135 -3.31 -5.88 -8.65
N ASN A 136 -2.85 -5.69 -7.40
CA ASN A 136 -3.65 -5.00 -6.40
C ASN A 136 -3.72 -3.51 -6.70
N VAL A 137 -4.89 -2.92 -6.43
CA VAL A 137 -5.14 -1.48 -6.52
C VAL A 137 -5.70 -1.01 -5.18
N VAL A 138 -4.92 -0.20 -4.47
CA VAL A 138 -5.22 0.30 -3.12
C VAL A 138 -5.86 1.68 -3.28
N VAL A 139 -7.10 1.82 -2.81
CA VAL A 139 -7.90 3.03 -3.05
C VAL A 139 -8.41 3.58 -1.72
N GLY A 140 -8.28 4.90 -1.54
CA GLY A 140 -8.86 5.64 -0.43
C GLY A 140 -9.49 6.92 -0.94
N LEU A 141 -10.76 7.11 -0.63
CA LEU A 141 -11.51 8.31 -0.95
C LEU A 141 -11.57 9.18 0.30
N HIS A 142 -10.97 10.36 0.23
CA HIS A 142 -11.09 11.36 1.29
C HIS A 142 -12.44 12.06 1.17
N SER A 143 -13.19 12.15 2.27
CA SER A 143 -14.47 12.86 2.29
C SER A 143 -14.23 14.37 2.33
N ALA A 144 -14.60 15.07 1.26
CA ALA A 144 -14.49 16.54 1.19
C ALA A 144 -15.32 17.26 2.28
N SER A 145 -16.32 16.60 2.86
CA SER A 145 -17.11 17.11 3.99
C SER A 145 -16.41 17.03 5.35
N CYS A 146 -15.26 16.35 5.42
CA CYS A 146 -14.48 16.24 6.65
C CYS A 146 -13.62 17.49 6.81
N VAL A 147 -13.95 18.33 7.80
CA VAL A 147 -13.15 19.52 8.12
C VAL A 147 -12.00 19.11 9.04
N CYS A 148 -11.03 18.37 8.50
CA CYS A 148 -9.73 18.28 9.13
C CYS A 148 -8.91 19.49 8.67
N PRO A 149 -8.33 20.28 9.59
CA PRO A 149 -7.40 21.34 9.19
C PRO A 149 -6.33 20.71 8.30
N LYS A 150 -6.14 21.23 7.07
CA LYS A 150 -4.89 20.97 6.34
C LYS A 150 -3.82 21.51 7.25
N SER A 151 -2.98 20.64 7.82
CA SER A 151 -1.82 21.07 8.57
C SER A 151 -1.04 22.01 7.66
N ALA A 152 -0.97 23.30 8.02
CA ALA A 152 -0.12 24.25 7.33
C ALA A 152 1.30 23.67 7.42
N VAL A 153 1.82 23.20 6.30
CA VAL A 153 3.18 22.68 6.24
C VAL A 153 4.07 23.90 6.43
N ALA A 154 4.69 24.02 7.61
CA ALA A 154 5.68 25.04 7.85
C ALA A 154 6.86 24.81 6.89
N PRO A 155 7.32 25.83 6.15
CA PRO A 155 8.53 25.70 5.34
C PRO A 155 9.73 25.47 6.28
N GLN A 156 10.56 24.48 5.96
CA GLN A 156 11.93 24.36 6.50
C GLN A 156 12.90 24.93 5.47
#